data_AF-A0A3L7UII8-F1
#
_entry.id   AF-A0A3L7UII8-F1
#
_cell.length_a   1.000
_cell.length_b   1.000
_cell.length_c   1.000
_cell.angle_alpha   90.00
_cell.angle_beta   90.00
_cell.angle_gamma   90.00
#
_symmetry.space_group_name_H-M   'P 1'
#
loop_
_entity.id
_entity.type
_entity.pdbx_description
1 polymer ?
#
loop_
_entity_poly.entity_id
_entity_poly.type
_entity_poly.pdbx_seq_one_letter_code
_entity_poly.pdbx_strand_id
1 'polypeptide(L)'
;MLLVSPAIETPVAAAQTTKLTWLKFRRWAVRRLIVLTVLLTLYVLSIGPMWWVWYSGMYVSTSADYWVIAFYEPLRLACQQIEWFDSFVRAYIEWWNL
;
A
#
# COMPACT_ATOMS: atom_id res chain seq x y z
N MET A 1 23.43 -39.05 -42.19
CA MET A 1 22.49 -39.09 -41.06
C MET A 1 23.21 -38.55 -39.84
N LEU A 2 23.04 -37.25 -39.53
CA LEU A 2 23.57 -36.66 -38.31
C LEU A 2 22.58 -36.97 -37.18
N LEU A 3 23.00 -37.82 -36.24
CA LEU A 3 22.30 -38.02 -34.97
C LEU A 3 22.47 -36.74 -34.15
N VAL A 4 21.53 -35.81 -34.30
CA VAL A 4 21.37 -34.68 -33.38
C VAL A 4 20.99 -35.28 -32.03
N SER A 5 21.93 -35.26 -31.09
CA SER A 5 21.74 -35.70 -29.72
C SER A 5 20.73 -34.78 -29.02
N PRO A 6 19.57 -35.29 -28.54
CA PRO A 6 18.55 -34.46 -27.89
C PRO A 6 18.94 -34.01 -26.47
N ALA A 7 20.13 -34.39 -25.98
CA ALA A 7 20.52 -34.17 -24.59
C ALA A 7 20.97 -32.74 -24.26
N ILE A 8 21.24 -31.89 -25.25
CA ILE A 8 21.79 -30.54 -25.04
C ILE A 8 20.69 -29.46 -24.91
N GLU A 9 19.45 -29.74 -25.34
CA GLU A 9 18.38 -28.72 -25.40
C GLU A 9 17.66 -28.49 -24.05
N THR A 10 17.77 -29.41 -23.09
CA THR A 10 16.97 -29.37 -21.85
C THR A 10 17.41 -28.35 -20.79
N PRO A 11 18.71 -28.10 -20.50
CA PRO A 11 19.07 -27.18 -19.41
C PRO A 11 18.88 -25.71 -19.79
N VAL A 12 19.06 -25.35 -21.07
CA VAL A 12 18.93 -23.97 -21.55
C VAL A 12 17.45 -23.55 -21.60
N ALA A 13 16.56 -24.44 -22.03
CA ALA A 13 15.11 -24.18 -22.05
C ALA A 13 14.54 -23.97 -20.63
N ALA A 14 15.00 -24.76 -19.64
CA ALA A 14 14.58 -24.61 -18.24
C ALA A 14 15.10 -23.33 -17.56
N ALA A 15 16.31 -22.88 -17.94
CA ALA A 15 16.88 -21.63 -17.42
C ALA A 15 16.22 -20.37 -18.01
N GLN A 16 15.68 -20.46 -19.24
CA GLN A 16 14.97 -19.34 -19.88
C GLN A 16 13.55 -19.16 -19.34
N THR A 17 12.83 -20.25 -19.05
CA THR A 17 11.48 -20.19 -18.48
C THR A 17 11.46 -19.61 -17.08
N THR A 18 12.40 -19.98 -16.21
CA THR A 18 12.55 -19.45 -14.85
C THR A 18 12.86 -17.95 -14.81
N LYS A 19 13.73 -17.46 -15.71
CA LYS A 19 14.00 -16.01 -15.81
C LYS A 19 12.77 -15.22 -16.27
N LEU A 20 12.00 -15.76 -17.21
CA LEU A 20 10.80 -15.09 -17.72
C LEU A 20 9.67 -15.07 -16.67
N THR A 21 9.46 -16.16 -15.93
CA THR A 21 8.48 -16.22 -14.84
C THR A 21 8.85 -15.26 -13.71
N TRP A 22 10.14 -15.14 -13.37
CA TRP A 22 10.59 -14.17 -12.37
C TRP A 22 10.41 -12.72 -12.84
N LEU A 23 10.78 -12.37 -14.08
CA LEU A 23 10.54 -11.01 -14.58
C LEU A 23 9.05 -10.63 -14.62
N LYS A 24 8.17 -11.57 -14.97
CA LYS A 24 6.71 -11.37 -14.93
C LYS A 24 6.20 -11.18 -13.50
N PHE A 25 6.64 -12.01 -12.55
CA PHE A 25 6.26 -11.88 -11.14
C PHE A 25 6.80 -10.58 -10.53
N ARG A 26 8.05 -10.17 -10.84
CA ARG A 26 8.62 -8.88 -10.44
C ARG A 26 7.79 -7.71 -10.98
N ARG A 27 7.42 -7.74 -12.25
CA ARG A 27 6.61 -6.68 -12.87
C ARG A 27 5.20 -6.63 -12.28
N TRP A 28 4.61 -7.79 -11.96
CA TRP A 28 3.33 -7.88 -11.25
C TRP A 28 3.43 -7.32 -9.83
N ALA A 29 4.45 -7.69 -9.07
CA ALA A 29 4.69 -7.19 -7.71
C ALA A 29 4.94 -5.69 -7.69
N VAL A 30 5.75 -5.16 -8.62
CA VAL A 30 5.98 -3.71 -8.76
C VAL A 30 4.71 -2.97 -9.13
N ARG A 31 3.89 -3.49 -10.06
CA ARG A 31 2.59 -2.87 -10.38
C ARG A 31 1.66 -2.84 -9.17
N ARG A 32 1.60 -3.94 -8.40
CA ARG A 32 0.82 -4.01 -7.16
C ARG A 32 1.34 -3.01 -6.12
N LEU A 33 2.65 -2.92 -5.95
CA LEU A 33 3.28 -1.95 -5.06
C LEU A 33 2.93 -0.51 -5.46
N ILE A 34 3.03 -0.15 -6.75
CA ILE A 34 2.66 1.19 -7.24
C ILE A 34 1.20 1.50 -6.93
N VAL A 35 0.28 0.57 -7.19
CA VAL A 35 -1.14 0.77 -6.89
C VAL A 35 -1.38 0.94 -5.39
N LEU A 36 -0.72 0.12 -4.56
CA LEU A 36 -0.80 0.23 -3.10
C LEU A 36 -0.23 1.56 -2.60
N THR A 37 0.90 2.01 -3.15
CA THR A 37 1.48 3.32 -2.81
C THR A 37 0.55 4.45 -3.22
N VAL A 38 -0.04 4.41 -4.41
CA VAL A 38 -1.00 5.44 -4.85
C VAL A 38 -2.24 5.45 -3.97
N LEU A 39 -2.81 4.28 -3.63
CA LEU A 39 -3.94 4.15 -2.71
C LEU A 39 -3.59 4.65 -1.31
N LEU A 40 -2.40 4.33 -0.81
CA LEU A 40 -1.90 4.80 0.48
C LEU A 40 -1.78 6.32 0.48
N THR A 41 -1.21 6.90 -0.58
CA THR A 41 -1.08 8.36 -0.71
C THR A 41 -2.45 9.02 -0.79
N LEU A 42 -3.39 8.49 -1.57
CA LEU A 42 -4.78 8.96 -1.64
C LEU A 42 -5.48 8.86 -0.29
N TYR A 43 -5.25 7.77 0.45
CA TYR A 43 -5.78 7.56 1.79
C TYR A 43 -5.25 8.62 2.76
N VAL A 44 -3.93 8.84 2.79
CA VAL A 44 -3.31 9.89 3.61
C VAL A 44 -3.82 11.28 3.19
N LEU A 45 -3.97 11.54 1.89
CA LEU A 45 -4.48 12.82 1.38
C LEU A 45 -5.95 13.05 1.79
N SER A 46 -6.75 11.98 1.86
CA SER A 46 -8.14 12.06 2.30
C SER A 46 -8.29 12.35 3.80
N ILE A 47 -7.22 12.19 4.60
CA ILE A 47 -7.25 12.51 6.04
C ILE A 47 -7.61 13.97 6.25
N GLY A 48 -7.13 14.92 5.44
CA GLY A 48 -7.39 16.36 5.64
C GLY A 48 -8.88 16.70 5.84
N PRO A 49 -9.73 16.55 4.82
CA PRO A 49 -11.15 16.86 4.93
C PRO A 49 -11.92 15.88 5.82
N MET A 50 -11.49 14.62 5.90
CA MET A 50 -12.20 13.56 6.63
C MET A 50 -11.87 13.54 8.12
N TRP A 51 -10.78 14.20 8.54
CA TRP A 51 -10.37 14.33 9.94
C TRP A 51 -11.44 15.03 10.77
N TRP A 52 -12.09 16.06 10.23
CA TRP A 52 -13.19 16.75 10.92
C TRP A 52 -14.40 15.85 11.15
N VAL A 53 -14.73 14.99 10.18
CA VAL A 53 -15.83 14.02 10.29
C VAL A 53 -15.48 12.96 11.34
N TRP A 54 -14.24 12.47 11.33
CA TRP A 54 -13.76 11.55 12.36
C TRP A 54 -13.75 12.19 13.75
N TYR A 55 -13.25 13.44 13.88
CA TYR A 55 -13.17 14.17 15.15
C TYR A 55 -14.56 14.46 15.72
N SER A 56 -15.48 14.96 14.90
CA SER A 56 -16.87 15.18 15.30
C SER A 56 -17.57 13.88 15.68
N GLY A 57 -17.29 12.78 14.98
CA GLY A 57 -17.81 11.47 15.33
C GLY A 57 -17.25 10.90 16.63
N MET A 58 -15.97 11.15 16.93
CA MET A 58 -15.34 10.63 18.15
C MET A 58 -15.65 11.47 19.39
N TYR A 59 -15.80 12.80 19.24
CA TYR A 59 -15.84 13.73 20.38
C TYR A 59 -17.11 14.58 20.49
N VAL A 60 -17.92 14.72 19.43
CA VAL A 60 -19.05 15.67 19.40
C VAL A 60 -20.41 14.99 19.27
N SER A 61 -20.52 13.88 18.53
CA SER A 61 -21.82 13.28 18.17
C SER A 61 -21.81 11.76 18.30
N THR A 62 -22.76 11.20 19.05
CA THR A 62 -22.97 9.74 19.22
C THR A 62 -23.46 9.04 17.94
N SER A 63 -23.90 9.82 16.94
CA SER A 63 -24.37 9.34 15.62
C SER A 63 -23.25 9.24 14.59
N ALA A 64 -22.00 9.07 15.05
CA ALA A 64 -20.84 8.98 14.19
C ALA A 64 -20.94 7.78 13.25
N ASP A 65 -20.56 7.97 12.00
CA ASP A 65 -20.38 6.90 11.04
C ASP A 65 -19.28 5.95 11.55
N TYR A 66 -19.69 4.89 12.26
CA TYR A 66 -18.82 3.85 12.83
C TYR A 66 -17.80 3.31 11.81
N TRP A 67 -18.19 3.31 10.54
CA TRP A 67 -17.35 2.96 9.40
C TRP A 67 -16.11 3.85 9.27
N VAL A 68 -16.26 5.17 9.43
CA VAL A 68 -15.16 6.13 9.34
C VAL A 68 -14.22 5.93 10.52
N ILE A 69 -14.75 5.73 11.73
CA ILE A 69 -13.94 5.47 12.93
C ILE A 69 -13.11 4.19 12.77
N ALA A 70 -13.74 3.09 12.34
CA ALA A 70 -13.05 1.82 12.12
C ALA A 70 -11.99 1.91 11.02
N PHE A 71 -12.24 2.69 9.97
CA PHE A 71 -11.30 2.85 8.85
C PHE A 71 -10.03 3.62 9.24
N TYR A 72 -10.11 4.50 10.24
CA TYR A 72 -8.96 5.26 10.76
C TYR A 72 -8.33 4.66 12.03
N GLU A 73 -8.90 3.60 12.59
CA GLU A 73 -8.34 2.91 13.75
C GLU A 73 -6.92 2.34 13.52
N PRO A 74 -6.62 1.62 12.42
CA PRO A 74 -5.26 1.12 12.19
C PRO A 74 -4.25 2.25 12.01
N LEU A 75 -4.66 3.39 11.44
CA LEU A 75 -3.82 4.59 11.37
C LEU A 75 -3.54 5.14 12.76
N ARG A 76 -4.55 5.19 13.64
CA ARG A 76 -4.38 5.62 15.03
C ARG A 76 -3.41 4.69 15.78
N LEU A 77 -3.52 3.38 15.59
CA LEU A 77 -2.57 2.41 16.17
C LEU A 77 -1.15 2.60 15.61
N ALA A 78 -1.01 2.89 14.31
CA ALA A 78 0.28 3.19 13.69
C ALA A 78 0.91 4.48 14.25
N CYS A 79 0.12 5.54 14.45
CA CYS A 79 0.58 6.77 15.12
C CYS A 79 1.01 6.51 16.56
N GLN A 80 0.32 5.63 17.29
CA GLN A 80 0.69 5.27 18.66
C GLN A 80 2.00 4.47 18.75
N GLN A 81 2.31 3.65 17.73
CA GLN A 81 3.53 2.86 17.71
C GLN A 81 4.76 3.65 17.24
N ILE A 82 4.58 4.71 16.46
CA ILE A 82 5.68 5.46 15.85
C ILE A 82 5.50 6.97 16.11
N GLU A 83 6.21 7.49 17.11
CA GLU A 83 6.11 8.90 17.54
C GLU A 83 6.39 9.91 16.41
N TRP A 84 7.34 9.59 15.52
CA TRP A 84 7.65 10.44 14.38
C TRP A 84 6.50 10.49 13.37
N PHE A 85 5.76 9.40 13.22
CA PHE A 85 4.61 9.32 12.32
C PHE A 85 3.44 10.15 12.86
N ASP A 86 3.20 10.14 14.17
CA ASP A 86 2.19 11.01 14.80
C ASP A 86 2.50 12.50 14.58
N SER A 87 3.75 12.90 14.79
CA SER A 87 4.19 14.28 14.57
C SER A 87 4.02 14.73 13.12
N PHE A 88 4.34 13.85 12.16
CA PHE A 88 4.15 14.13 10.74
C PHE A 88 2.68 14.27 10.36
N VAL A 89 1.81 13.37 10.85
CA VAL A 89 0.37 13.41 10.59
C VAL A 89 -0.25 14.66 11.20
N ARG A 90 0.14 15.06 12.41
CA ARG A 90 -0.31 16.33 13.03
C ARG A 90 0.11 17.54 12.21
N ALA A 91 1.37 17.63 11.81
CA ALA A 91 1.86 18.72 10.98
C ALA A 91 1.14 18.77 9.62
N TYR A 92 0.81 17.61 9.04
CA TYR A 92 0.04 17.52 7.81
C TYR A 92 -1.40 18.02 7.98
N ILE A 93 -2.08 17.64 9.07
CA ILE A 93 -3.44 18.10 9.38
C ILE A 93 -3.45 19.62 9.66
N GLU A 94 -2.46 20.13 10.39
CA GLU A 94 -2.29 21.57 10.64
C GLU A 94 -2.04 22.34 9.34
N TRP A 95 -1.20 21.83 8.45
CA TRP A 95 -0.94 22.44 7.14
C TRP A 95 -2.18 22.46 6.24
N TRP A 96 -3.06 21.46 6.35
CA TRP A 96 -4.31 21.40 5.58
C TRP A 96 -5.39 22.35 6.10
N ASN A 97 -5.38 22.65 7.41
CA ASN A 97 -6.34 23.55 8.07
C ASN A 97 -5.88 25.03 8.11
N LEU A 98 -4.70 25.33 7.55
CA LEU A 98 -4.13 26.66 7.39
C LEU A 98 -4.76 27.40 6.18
#